data_AF-A0A2V9CDV0-F1
#
_entry.id   AF-A0A2V9CDV0-F1
#
_cell.length_a   1.000
_cell.length_b   1.000
_cell.length_c   1.000
_cell.angle_alpha   90.00
_cell.angle_beta   90.00
_cell.angle_gamma   90.00
#
_symmetry.space_group_name_H-M   'P 1'
#
loop_
_entity.id
_entity.type
_entity.pdbx_description
1 polymer ?
#
loop_
_entity_poly.entity_id
_entity_poly.type
_entity_poly.pdbx_seq_one_letter_code
_entity_poly.pdbx_strand_id
1 'polypeptide(L)'
;MIQPSAVFQVAQEEMGENGGFSNAGLSFASGADLLVGQDVQIRPGTTSTSGGITTVTTDLVRLWPSQITGTVGSVDTSKGTFTLTGLSPLFTGAMPAVTTITVETLSGMLVLDGSGSGLPTVGTVSVKGLLFNTFNTSGMPTRVTRTMRQQHDD
;
A
#
# COMPACT_ATOMS: atom_id res chain seq x y z
N MET A 1 -13.60 -3.21 -17.09
CA MET A 1 -13.08 -4.59 -16.92
C MET A 1 -11.59 -4.57 -17.17
N ILE A 2 -10.78 -5.22 -16.34
CA ILE A 2 -9.32 -5.33 -16.59
C ILE A 2 -9.12 -6.38 -17.69
N GLN A 3 -8.36 -6.03 -18.74
CA GLN A 3 -8.10 -6.97 -19.82
C GLN A 3 -7.18 -8.10 -19.35
N PRO A 4 -7.31 -9.34 -19.87
CA PRO A 4 -6.39 -10.43 -19.55
C PRO A 4 -4.92 -10.12 -19.87
N SER A 5 -4.67 -9.22 -20.83
CA SER A 5 -3.35 -8.73 -21.23
C SER A 5 -2.94 -7.42 -20.55
N ALA A 6 -3.68 -6.97 -19.53
CA ALA A 6 -3.36 -5.73 -18.84
C ALA A 6 -2.00 -5.83 -18.15
N VAL A 7 -1.20 -4.78 -18.29
CA VAL A 7 0.11 -4.69 -17.65
C VAL A 7 -0.07 -4.16 -16.24
N PHE A 8 0.43 -4.89 -15.25
CA PHE A 8 0.46 -4.44 -13.87
C PHE A 8 1.84 -3.86 -13.55
N GLN A 9 1.85 -2.65 -12.99
CA GLN A 9 3.06 -1.92 -12.64
C GLN A 9 2.98 -1.39 -11.22
N VAL A 10 4.15 -1.14 -10.65
CA VAL A 10 4.29 -0.48 -9.37
C VAL A 10 5.02 0.83 -9.63
N ALA A 11 4.54 1.94 -9.05
CA ALA A 11 5.22 3.23 -9.12
C ALA A 11 6.46 3.23 -8.21
N GLN A 12 7.47 2.44 -8.57
CA GLN A 12 8.71 2.28 -7.81
C GLN A 12 9.51 3.58 -7.78
N GLU A 13 9.39 4.41 -8.82
CA GLU A 13 10.02 5.73 -8.88
C GLU A 13 9.58 6.65 -7.72
N GLU A 14 8.34 6.52 -7.28
CA GLU A 14 7.77 7.32 -6.18
C GLU A 14 8.29 6.87 -4.80
N MET A 15 9.00 5.74 -4.75
CA MET A 15 9.61 5.21 -3.52
C MET A 15 11.09 5.60 -3.38
N GLY A 16 11.60 6.56 -4.16
CA GLY A 16 12.92 7.20 -3.96
C GLY A 16 13.84 7.19 -5.19
N GLU A 17 14.78 8.15 -5.21
CA GLU A 17 15.70 8.39 -6.34
C GLU A 17 16.46 7.11 -6.71
N ASN A 18 16.31 6.67 -7.97
CA ASN A 18 16.96 5.53 -8.63
C ASN A 18 16.35 4.12 -8.44
N GLY A 19 15.07 3.98 -8.09
CA GLY A 19 14.45 2.65 -8.05
C GLY A 19 14.98 1.77 -6.91
N GLY A 20 15.38 2.39 -5.79
CA GLY A 20 15.93 1.74 -4.59
C GLY A 20 14.92 0.91 -3.78
N PHE A 21 13.82 0.49 -4.40
CA PHE A 21 12.87 -0.47 -3.87
C PHE A 21 12.89 -1.70 -4.78
N SER A 22 13.38 -2.82 -4.25
CA SER A 22 13.19 -4.12 -4.89
C SER A 22 11.89 -4.71 -4.38
N ASN A 23 10.97 -5.06 -5.27
CA ASN A 23 9.76 -5.79 -4.93
C ASN A 23 10.02 -7.30 -4.75
N ALA A 24 11.25 -7.72 -4.43
CA ALA A 24 11.56 -9.12 -4.21
C ALA A 24 10.68 -9.68 -3.07
N GLY A 25 9.79 -10.62 -3.41
CA GLY A 25 8.81 -11.19 -2.49
C GLY A 25 7.45 -10.48 -2.45
N LEU A 26 7.29 -9.35 -3.16
CA LEU A 26 6.05 -8.59 -3.29
C LEU A 26 5.55 -8.61 -4.74
N SER A 27 4.28 -8.96 -4.92
CA SER A 27 3.66 -9.14 -6.24
C SER A 27 2.50 -8.17 -6.46
N PHE A 28 2.45 -7.60 -7.66
CA PHE A 28 1.30 -6.88 -8.20
C PHE A 28 1.18 -7.26 -9.68
N ALA A 29 0.42 -8.31 -9.96
CA ALA A 29 0.37 -8.98 -11.26
C ALA A 29 -1.07 -9.14 -11.77
N SER A 30 -2.08 -8.98 -10.91
CA SER A 30 -3.48 -9.15 -11.29
C SER A 30 -4.43 -8.31 -10.45
N GLY A 31 -5.70 -8.26 -10.87
CA GLY A 31 -6.76 -7.61 -10.10
C GLY A 31 -7.00 -8.24 -8.71
N ALA A 32 -6.59 -9.50 -8.49
CA ALA A 32 -6.66 -10.14 -7.18
C ALA A 32 -5.66 -9.54 -6.16
N ASP A 33 -4.65 -8.82 -6.65
CA ASP A 33 -3.67 -8.13 -5.80
C ASP A 33 -4.17 -6.75 -5.33
N LEU A 34 -5.36 -6.34 -5.78
CA LEU A 34 -5.99 -5.10 -5.35
C LEU A 34 -6.64 -5.28 -3.98
N LEU A 35 -6.14 -4.53 -3.01
CA LEU A 35 -6.76 -4.24 -1.73
C LEU A 35 -7.46 -2.88 -1.74
N VAL A 36 -8.43 -2.75 -0.83
CA VAL A 36 -9.10 -1.48 -0.53
C VAL A 36 -8.12 -0.48 0.07
N GLY A 37 -8.39 0.84 -0.10
CA GLY A 37 -7.55 1.91 0.46
C GLY A 37 -6.23 2.13 -0.26
N GLN A 38 -6.09 1.53 -1.45
CA GLN A 38 -4.97 1.77 -2.37
C GLN A 38 -5.35 2.75 -3.45
N ASP A 39 -4.39 3.58 -3.82
CA ASP A 39 -4.49 4.40 -5.00
C ASP A 39 -3.94 3.63 -6.20
N VAL A 40 -4.73 3.59 -7.28
CA VAL A 40 -4.34 2.97 -8.53
C VAL A 40 -4.55 3.94 -9.69
N GLN A 41 -3.54 4.03 -10.55
CA GLN A 41 -3.66 4.72 -11.83
C GLN A 41 -3.98 3.68 -12.89
N ILE A 42 -5.05 3.91 -13.65
CA ILE A 42 -5.43 3.05 -14.77
C ILE A 42 -5.21 3.78 -16.09
N ARG A 43 -4.77 3.05 -17.10
CA ARG A 43 -4.86 3.50 -18.48
C ARG A 43 -6.11 2.86 -19.10
N PRO A 44 -7.12 3.68 -19.47
CA PRO A 44 -8.28 3.16 -20.16
C PRO A 44 -7.85 2.73 -21.57
N GLY A 45 -8.26 1.54 -21.97
CA GLY A 45 -8.14 1.00 -23.31
C GLY A 45 -9.36 1.36 -24.16
N THR A 46 -9.95 0.35 -24.79
CA THR A 46 -11.15 0.52 -25.62
C THR A 46 -12.41 0.73 -24.78
N THR A 47 -13.27 1.62 -25.26
CA THR A 47 -14.62 1.83 -24.75
C THR A 47 -15.62 1.18 -25.71
N SER A 48 -16.50 0.33 -25.22
CA SER A 48 -17.59 -0.26 -26.00
C SER A 48 -18.91 -0.01 -25.30
N THR A 49 -19.94 0.36 -26.06
CA THR A 49 -21.28 0.61 -25.51
C THR A 49 -22.25 -0.34 -26.19
N SER A 50 -22.94 -1.19 -25.41
CA SER A 50 -23.95 -2.12 -25.92
C SER A 50 -25.10 -2.20 -24.92
N GLY A 51 -26.35 -2.14 -25.40
CA GLY A 51 -27.53 -2.23 -24.54
C GLY A 51 -27.61 -1.17 -23.44
N GLY A 52 -27.01 0.01 -23.64
CA GLY A 52 -26.95 1.08 -22.63
C GLY A 52 -25.86 0.92 -21.58
N ILE A 53 -25.02 -0.12 -21.66
CA ILE A 53 -23.89 -0.34 -20.76
C ILE A 53 -22.59 0.07 -21.46
N THR A 54 -21.89 1.04 -20.89
CA THR A 54 -20.55 1.44 -21.32
C THR A 54 -19.51 0.60 -20.58
N THR A 55 -18.78 -0.23 -21.31
CA THR A 55 -17.65 -0.99 -20.79
C THR A 55 -16.36 -0.30 -21.21
N VAL A 56 -15.57 0.11 -20.22
CA VAL A 56 -14.19 0.56 -20.41
C VAL A 56 -13.26 -0.60 -20.09
N THR A 57 -12.40 -0.95 -21.03
CA THR A 57 -11.31 -1.89 -20.79
C THR A 57 -10.11 -1.16 -20.20
N THR A 58 -9.30 -1.86 -19.41
CA THR A 58 -8.06 -1.30 -18.85
C THR A 58 -6.89 -2.15 -19.33
N ASP A 59 -5.89 -1.51 -19.94
CA ASP A 59 -4.71 -2.16 -20.50
C ASP A 59 -3.46 -1.97 -19.62
N LEU A 60 -3.49 -1.03 -18.68
CA LEU A 60 -2.46 -0.86 -17.65
C LEU A 60 -3.07 -0.46 -16.31
N VAL A 61 -2.61 -1.12 -15.25
CA VAL A 61 -2.92 -0.79 -13.86
C VAL A 61 -1.61 -0.54 -13.13
N ARG A 62 -1.42 0.67 -12.61
CA ARG A 62 -0.23 1.04 -11.83
C ARG A 62 -0.62 1.29 -10.38
N LEU A 63 0.00 0.56 -9.47
CA LEU A 63 -0.12 0.77 -8.03
C LEU A 63 0.64 2.05 -7.65
N TRP A 64 -0.05 2.96 -6.97
CA TRP A 64 0.49 4.23 -6.50
C TRP A 64 0.62 4.26 -4.97
N PRO A 65 1.60 5.00 -4.42
CA PRO A 65 1.69 5.17 -2.97
C PRO A 65 0.47 5.93 -2.43
N SER A 66 -0.37 5.26 -1.66
CA SER A 66 -1.48 5.89 -0.94
C SER A 66 -1.03 6.38 0.43
N GLN A 67 -1.94 6.84 1.29
CA GLN A 67 -1.68 7.10 2.71
C GLN A 67 -2.74 6.40 3.57
N ILE A 68 -2.31 5.80 4.68
CA ILE A 68 -3.21 5.21 5.67
C ILE A 68 -2.78 5.65 7.07
N THR A 69 -3.75 5.78 7.95
CA THR A 69 -3.53 6.09 9.36
C THR A 69 -3.93 4.90 10.20
N GLY A 70 -3.15 4.62 11.24
CA GLY A 70 -3.43 3.57 12.21
C GLY A 70 -2.54 3.70 13.43
N THR A 71 -2.74 2.80 14.38
CA THR A 71 -1.97 2.75 15.62
C THR A 71 -0.86 1.72 15.50
N VAL A 72 0.35 2.11 15.91
CA VAL A 72 1.53 1.23 15.93
C VAL A 72 1.31 0.10 16.93
N GLY A 73 1.42 -1.13 16.43
CA GLY A 73 1.37 -2.35 17.21
C GLY A 73 2.77 -2.86 17.54
N SER A 74 3.06 -4.11 17.16
CA SER A 74 4.38 -4.71 17.33
C SER A 74 5.42 -4.03 16.44
N VAL A 75 6.66 -3.91 16.95
CA VAL A 75 7.81 -3.35 16.24
C VAL A 75 8.93 -4.38 16.23
N ASP A 76 9.50 -4.65 15.05
CA ASP A 76 10.68 -5.49 14.85
C ASP A 76 11.80 -4.63 14.25
N THR A 77 12.64 -4.09 15.13
CA THR A 77 13.77 -3.24 14.75
C THR A 77 14.85 -4.00 13.99
N SER A 78 14.95 -5.33 14.16
CA SER A 78 15.92 -6.14 13.44
C SER A 78 15.59 -6.28 11.95
N LYS A 79 14.30 -6.19 11.62
CA LYS A 79 13.80 -6.24 10.24
C LYS A 79 13.37 -4.89 9.68
N GLY A 80 13.37 -3.84 10.49
CA GLY A 80 12.88 -2.52 10.06
C GLY A 80 11.36 -2.52 9.82
N THR A 81 10.60 -3.33 10.57
CA THR A 81 9.15 -3.46 10.37
C THR A 81 8.36 -3.15 11.63
N PHE A 82 7.09 -2.81 11.45
CA PHE A 82 6.11 -2.71 12.53
C PHE A 82 4.72 -3.05 12.01
N THR A 83 3.75 -3.25 12.90
CA THR A 83 2.35 -3.46 12.51
C THR A 83 1.51 -2.21 12.73
N LEU A 84 0.55 -1.99 11.84
CA LEU A 84 -0.52 -1.01 11.99
C LEU A 84 -1.82 -1.73 12.33
N THR A 85 -2.46 -1.27 13.39
CA THR A 85 -3.80 -1.67 13.84
C THR A 85 -4.70 -0.43 13.90
N GLY A 86 -5.92 -0.55 14.41
CA GLY A 86 -6.83 0.60 14.54
C GLY A 86 -7.16 1.22 13.17
N LEU A 87 -7.22 0.39 12.13
CA LEU A 87 -7.41 0.83 10.75
C LEU A 87 -8.82 1.37 10.53
N SER A 88 -8.95 2.22 9.52
CA SER A 88 -10.24 2.74 9.05
C SER A 88 -11.26 1.62 8.77
N PRO A 89 -12.57 1.87 8.98
CA PRO A 89 -13.65 0.94 8.61
C PRO A 89 -13.60 0.46 7.16
N LEU A 90 -12.97 1.24 6.27
CA LEU A 90 -12.70 0.84 4.89
C LEU A 90 -11.96 -0.51 4.82
N PHE A 91 -10.99 -0.73 5.72
CA PHE A 91 -10.17 -1.93 5.79
C PHE A 91 -10.83 -3.05 6.59
N THR A 92 -11.40 -2.73 7.75
CA THR A 92 -12.01 -3.74 8.63
C THR A 92 -13.34 -4.25 8.09
N GLY A 93 -14.02 -3.48 7.24
CA GLY A 93 -15.21 -3.90 6.50
C GLY A 93 -14.94 -4.59 5.17
N ALA A 94 -13.68 -4.75 4.76
CA ALA A 94 -13.32 -5.48 3.55
C ALA A 94 -13.56 -6.98 3.67
N MET A 95 -13.55 -7.71 2.55
CA MET A 95 -13.64 -9.17 2.52
C MET A 95 -12.44 -9.75 1.76
N PRO A 96 -11.47 -10.40 2.44
CA PRO A 96 -11.40 -10.59 3.89
C PRO A 96 -11.13 -9.27 4.65
N ALA A 97 -11.54 -9.23 5.92
CA ALA A 97 -11.32 -8.07 6.78
C ALA A 97 -9.82 -7.83 7.03
N VAL A 98 -9.37 -6.60 6.82
CA VAL A 98 -7.99 -6.19 7.09
C VAL A 98 -7.99 -5.45 8.43
N THR A 99 -7.58 -6.14 9.51
CA THR A 99 -7.49 -5.55 10.85
C THR A 99 -6.06 -5.13 11.21
N THR A 100 -5.08 -5.72 10.54
CA THR A 100 -3.65 -5.46 10.75
C THR A 100 -2.95 -5.34 9.39
N ILE A 101 -1.99 -4.43 9.29
CA ILE A 101 -1.10 -4.28 8.14
C ILE A 101 0.35 -4.30 8.64
N THR A 102 1.21 -5.12 8.04
CA THR A 102 2.65 -5.02 8.27
C THR A 102 3.19 -3.82 7.50
N VAL A 103 3.96 -2.97 8.14
CA VAL A 103 4.69 -1.87 7.53
C VAL A 103 6.17 -2.22 7.47
N GLU A 104 6.72 -2.24 6.27
CA GLU A 104 8.14 -2.42 5.99
C GLU A 104 8.75 -1.08 5.63
N THR A 105 9.77 -0.68 6.38
CA THR A 105 10.43 0.62 6.18
C THR A 105 11.65 0.45 5.30
N LEU A 106 11.74 1.26 4.26
CA LEU A 106 12.91 1.29 3.38
C LEU A 106 14.00 2.18 4.01
N SER A 107 15.24 1.92 3.61
CA SER A 107 16.38 2.76 3.99
C SER A 107 16.16 4.22 3.57
N GLY A 108 16.60 5.15 4.42
CA GLY A 108 16.36 6.58 4.24
C GLY A 108 14.93 7.01 4.57
N MET A 109 14.26 6.30 5.47
CA MET A 109 12.92 6.66 5.95
C MET A 109 12.88 8.09 6.52
N LEU A 110 11.93 8.87 6.03
CA LEU A 110 11.60 10.21 6.49
C LEU A 110 10.48 10.13 7.51
N VAL A 111 10.78 10.46 8.77
CA VAL A 111 9.80 10.64 9.84
C VAL A 111 9.48 12.12 9.95
N LEU A 112 8.29 12.49 9.49
CA LEU A 112 7.73 13.83 9.63
C LEU A 112 7.15 14.00 11.04
N ASP A 113 7.37 15.18 11.62
CA ASP A 113 6.76 15.61 12.88
C ASP A 113 7.09 14.74 14.11
N GLY A 114 8.14 13.92 14.03
CA GLY A 114 8.68 13.10 15.12
C GLY A 114 10.00 13.68 15.68
N SER A 115 10.26 13.44 16.96
CA SER A 115 11.47 13.92 17.64
C SER A 115 12.72 13.05 17.44
N GLY A 116 12.69 12.04 16.58
CA GLY A 116 13.81 11.11 16.39
C GLY A 116 13.87 10.40 15.04
N SER A 117 15.06 9.90 14.72
CA SER A 117 15.33 8.99 13.60
C SER A 117 15.10 7.54 14.05
N GLY A 118 14.01 6.90 13.61
CA GLY A 118 13.74 5.51 13.95
C GLY A 118 12.30 5.08 13.72
N LEU A 119 12.04 3.77 13.89
CA LEU A 119 10.67 3.23 13.88
C LEU A 119 9.86 3.84 15.03
N PRO A 120 8.56 4.10 14.83
CA PRO A 120 7.71 4.52 15.93
C PRO A 120 7.58 3.35 16.92
N THR A 121 7.63 3.62 18.22
CA THR A 121 7.47 2.59 19.25
C THR A 121 6.03 2.42 19.69
N VAL A 122 5.24 3.51 19.68
CA VAL A 122 3.82 3.55 20.05
C VAL A 122 3.13 4.73 19.35
N GLY A 123 1.80 4.76 19.40
CA GLY A 123 1.00 5.92 19.00
C GLY A 123 0.36 5.80 17.61
N THR A 124 -0.34 6.85 17.20
CA THR A 124 -1.01 6.92 15.90
C THR A 124 -0.05 7.50 14.86
N VAL A 125 0.09 6.80 13.75
CA VAL A 125 0.95 7.22 12.64
C VAL A 125 0.21 7.18 11.32
N SER A 126 0.54 8.12 10.46
CA SER A 126 0.16 8.10 9.05
C SER A 126 1.34 7.65 8.22
N VAL A 127 1.18 6.56 7.48
CA VAL A 127 2.22 6.01 6.61
C VAL A 127 1.86 6.34 5.17
N LYS A 128 2.83 6.73 4.33
CA LYS A 128 2.64 6.89 2.88
C LYS A 128 3.52 5.89 2.13
N GLY A 129 2.94 5.09 1.25
CA GLY A 129 3.65 3.99 0.61
C GLY A 129 2.76 3.05 -0.19
N LEU A 130 3.41 2.10 -0.86
CA LEU A 130 2.77 1.06 -1.67
C LEU A 130 2.23 -0.04 -0.76
N LEU A 131 0.98 -0.43 -0.97
CA LEU A 131 0.36 -1.55 -0.26
C LEU A 131 0.36 -2.78 -1.17
N PHE A 132 0.57 -3.96 -0.62
CA PHE A 132 0.64 -5.22 -1.35
C PHE A 132 -0.25 -6.26 -0.70
N ASN A 133 -0.98 -7.01 -1.53
CA ASN A 133 -1.76 -8.14 -1.07
C ASN A 133 -0.86 -9.35 -0.78
N THR A 134 -0.39 -9.46 0.47
CA THR A 134 0.48 -10.54 0.93
C THR A 134 -0.22 -11.51 1.88
N PHE A 135 -1.55 -11.58 1.86
CA PHE A 135 -2.31 -12.46 2.76
C PHE A 135 -1.84 -13.92 2.67
N ASN A 136 -1.57 -14.42 1.46
CA ASN A 136 -1.15 -15.81 1.24
C ASN A 136 0.27 -16.12 1.73
N THR A 137 1.13 -15.11 1.90
CA THR A 137 2.54 -15.30 2.27
C THR A 137 2.83 -14.87 3.70
N SER A 138 2.15 -13.84 4.21
CA SER A 138 2.41 -13.22 5.51
C SER A 138 1.20 -13.23 6.45
N GLY A 139 0.04 -13.72 6.01
CA GLY A 139 -1.21 -13.71 6.77
C GLY A 139 -1.89 -12.34 6.90
N MET A 140 -1.22 -11.27 6.43
CA MET A 140 -1.74 -9.90 6.39
C MET A 140 -1.12 -9.12 5.22
N PRO A 141 -1.70 -7.99 4.82
CA PRO A 141 -1.11 -7.11 3.82
C PRO A 141 0.20 -6.48 4.28
N THR A 142 1.08 -6.20 3.32
CA THR A 142 2.38 -5.57 3.57
C THR A 142 2.39 -4.21 2.91
N ARG A 143 2.87 -3.22 3.64
CA ARG A 143 2.99 -1.85 3.18
C ARG A 143 4.42 -1.39 3.22
N VAL A 144 4.96 -1.08 2.06
CA VAL A 144 6.32 -0.60 1.93
C VAL A 144 6.32 0.92 1.95
N THR A 145 7.13 1.52 2.83
CA THR A 145 7.15 2.97 3.05
C THR A 145 8.55 3.56 3.11
N ARG A 146 8.67 4.81 2.66
CA ARG A 146 9.77 5.72 3.02
C ARG A 146 9.32 6.94 3.82
N THR A 147 8.02 7.11 4.01
CA THR A 147 7.48 8.32 4.61
C THR A 147 6.45 7.96 5.66
N MET A 148 6.65 8.51 6.85
CA MET A 148 5.71 8.40 7.95
C MET A 148 5.57 9.75 8.63
N ARG A 149 4.37 10.03 9.14
CA ARG A 149 4.10 11.14 10.04
C ARG A 149 3.60 10.59 11.37
N GLN A 150 4.21 11.00 12.48
CA GLN A 150 3.67 10.72 13.81
C GLN A 150 2.61 11.77 14.15
N GLN A 151 1.48 11.34 14.68
CA GLN A 151 0.47 12.25 15.21
C GLN A 151 0.83 12.53 16.67
N HIS A 152 1.07 13.80 17.02
CA HIS A 152 1.12 14.22 18.42
C HIS A 152 -0.32 14.41 18.90
N ASP A 153 -0.65 13.79 20.03
CA ASP A 153 -1.83 14.16 20.80
C ASP A 153 -1.44 15.42 21.59
N ASP A 154 -2.11 16.56 21.31
CA ASP A 154 -2.00 17.81 22.09
C ASP A 154 -2.63 17.65 23.48
#